data_AF-A0A1B6CQI9-F1
#
_entry.id   AF-A0A1B6CQI9-F1
#
_cell.length_a   1.000
_cell.length_b   1.000
_cell.length_c   1.000
_cell.angle_alpha   90.00
_cell.angle_beta   90.00
_cell.angle_gamma   90.00
#
_symmetry.space_group_name_H-M   'P 1'
#
loop_
_entity.id
_entity.type
_entity.pdbx_description
1 polymer ?
#
loop_
_entity_poly.entity_id
_entity_poly.type
_entity_poly.pdbx_seq_one_letter_code
_entity_poly.pdbx_strand_id
1 'polypeptide(L)'
;MMGSNDFCVDLCYVDYRRAPERHRQNLIKTLEFIQRNLPRTLVQIVTSPNLGMILNQFKGTKPICHLTHSAECPCLFGLAYKNRQLEFLNIMKQWQQVEMQVANDPRFQKKDDFAVVAQTFTLNLTFPVLTTKNGKLLTDFTYLSEDCFHFSQKGYSRAANALWNNMLEPVGQKTIDWRKEFTQFLC
;
A
#
# COMPACT_ATOMS: atom_id res chain seq x y z
N MET A 1 6.09 0.50 5.20
CA MET A 1 4.85 0.87 4.49
C MET A 1 4.18 1.98 5.30
N MET A 2 4.06 3.18 4.77
CA MET A 2 3.40 4.32 5.43
C MET A 2 2.70 5.16 4.35
N GLY A 3 1.43 5.48 4.53
CA GLY A 3 0.64 6.25 3.56
C GLY A 3 -0.87 6.04 3.66
N SER A 4 -1.33 4.87 4.14
CA SER A 4 -2.77 4.57 4.22
C SER A 4 -3.54 5.56 5.10
N ASN A 5 -2.96 5.98 6.24
CA ASN A 5 -3.59 6.98 7.11
C ASN A 5 -3.55 8.38 6.49
N ASP A 6 -2.45 8.74 5.83
CA ASP A 6 -2.36 9.99 5.07
C ASP A 6 -3.45 10.06 3.98
N PHE A 7 -3.74 8.93 3.33
CA PHE A 7 -4.78 8.80 2.31
C PHE A 7 -6.19 8.87 2.89
N CYS A 8 -6.40 8.20 4.01
CA CYS A 8 -7.72 8.01 4.60
C CYS A 8 -8.20 9.20 5.43
N VAL A 9 -7.28 9.91 6.08
CA VAL A 9 -7.60 11.01 7.01
C VAL A 9 -7.03 12.33 6.52
N ASP A 10 -5.76 12.39 6.09
CA ASP A 10 -5.12 13.69 5.88
C ASP A 10 -5.52 14.36 4.55
N LEU A 11 -5.72 13.60 3.46
CA LEU A 11 -6.04 14.16 2.12
C LEU A 11 -7.24 15.12 2.09
N CYS A 12 -8.16 15.01 3.05
CA CYS A 12 -9.33 15.86 3.11
C CYS A 12 -9.16 17.11 4.00
N TYR A 13 -8.14 17.16 4.86
CA TYR A 13 -7.93 18.28 5.80
C TYR A 13 -6.68 19.11 5.51
N VAL A 14 -5.66 18.52 4.88
CA VAL A 14 -4.43 19.26 4.50
C VAL A 14 -4.40 19.53 3.00
N ASP A 15 -3.47 20.41 2.57
CA ASP A 15 -3.18 20.60 1.15
C ASP A 15 -2.65 19.28 0.54
N TYR A 16 -3.58 18.46 0.04
CA TYR A 16 -3.35 17.16 -0.58
C TYR A 16 -2.47 17.22 -1.83
N ARG A 17 -2.44 18.37 -2.53
CA ARG A 17 -1.62 18.55 -3.73
C ARG A 17 -0.13 18.51 -3.41
N ARG A 18 0.24 18.90 -2.19
CA ARG A 18 1.62 18.82 -1.67
C ARG A 18 1.91 17.52 -0.92
N ALA A 19 0.93 16.63 -0.75
CA ALA A 19 1.11 15.42 0.04
C ALA A 19 2.26 14.52 -0.50
N PRO A 20 2.40 14.26 -1.81
CA PRO A 20 3.52 13.46 -2.33
C PRO A 20 4.89 14.10 -2.06
N GLU A 21 5.01 15.42 -2.20
CA GLU A 21 6.27 16.13 -1.92
C GLU A 21 6.60 16.14 -0.43
N ARG A 22 5.61 16.33 0.44
CA ARG A 22 5.81 16.19 1.90
C ARG A 22 6.27 14.78 2.26
N HIS A 23 5.67 13.75 1.67
CA HIS A 23 6.11 12.37 1.86
C HIS A 23 7.56 12.17 1.41
N ARG A 24 7.94 12.70 0.24
CA ARG A 24 9.32 12.67 -0.27
C ARG A 24 10.29 13.20 0.79
N GLN A 25 10.01 14.38 1.33
CA GLN A 25 10.85 15.04 2.33
C GLN A 25 10.94 14.23 3.63
N ASN A 26 9.80 13.74 4.13
CA ASN A 26 9.74 12.92 5.34
C ASN A 26 10.50 11.59 5.17
N LEU A 27 10.34 10.94 4.02
CA LEU A 27 10.97 9.67 3.70
C LEU A 27 12.49 9.83 3.58
N ILE A 28 12.95 10.86 2.86
CA ILE A 28 14.39 11.19 2.77
C ILE A 28 14.98 11.44 4.16
N LYS A 29 14.35 12.31 4.96
CA LYS A 29 14.81 12.63 6.32
C LYS A 29 14.89 11.39 7.21
N THR A 30 13.92 10.48 7.08
CA THR A 30 13.88 9.22 7.81
C THR A 30 15.02 8.29 7.38
N LEU A 31 15.23 8.11 6.08
CA LEU A 31 16.30 7.26 5.56
C LEU A 31 17.69 7.81 5.91
N GLU A 32 17.89 9.14 5.85
CA GLU A 32 19.13 9.80 6.29
C GLU A 32 19.37 9.62 7.80
N PHE A 33 18.32 9.56 8.61
CA PHE A 33 18.44 9.24 10.02
C PHE A 33 18.85 7.77 10.22
N ILE A 34 18.19 6.83 9.54
CA ILE A 34 18.51 5.40 9.63
C ILE A 34 19.96 5.14 9.17
N GLN A 35 20.38 5.67 8.01
CA GLN A 35 21.73 5.50 7.46
C GLN A 35 22.85 6.05 8.36
N ARG A 36 22.54 7.03 9.22
CA ARG A 36 23.49 7.59 10.20
C ARG A 36 23.59 6.76 11.48
N ASN A 37 22.53 6.05 11.86
CA ASN A 37 22.42 5.44 13.18
C ASN A 37 22.47 3.90 13.18
N LEU A 38 22.23 3.24 12.04
CA LEU A 38 22.26 1.78 11.93
C LEU A 38 23.34 1.32 10.94
N PRO A 39 24.31 0.50 11.36
CA PRO A 39 25.28 -0.11 10.45
C PRO A 39 24.66 -1.31 9.72
N ARG A 40 25.19 -1.66 8.53
CA ARG A 40 24.81 -2.90 7.79
C ARG A 40 23.30 -3.07 7.65
N THR A 41 22.63 -2.05 7.11
CA THR A 41 21.17 -1.97 7.09
C THR A 41 20.61 -2.00 5.68
N LEU A 42 19.64 -2.90 5.46
CA LEU A 42 18.82 -2.95 4.25
C LEU A 42 17.41 -2.45 4.59
N VAL A 43 17.00 -1.33 4.02
CA VAL A 43 15.67 -0.76 4.21
C VAL A 43 14.74 -1.18 3.07
N GLN A 44 13.60 -1.78 3.43
CA GLN A 44 12.56 -2.18 2.48
C GLN A 44 11.40 -1.18 2.47
N ILE A 45 11.28 -0.40 1.40
CA ILE A 45 10.14 0.50 1.20
C ILE A 45 9.03 -0.28 0.49
N VAL A 46 8.10 -0.83 1.25
CA VAL A 46 6.85 -1.36 0.70
C VAL A 46 6.00 -0.20 0.21
N THR A 47 5.72 -0.14 -1.10
CA THR A 47 4.95 0.96 -1.68
C THR A 47 3.54 0.98 -1.12
N SER A 48 2.97 2.17 -0.96
CA SER A 48 1.62 2.32 -0.45
C SER A 48 0.60 1.98 -1.54
N PRO A 49 -0.43 1.14 -1.29
CA PRO A 49 -1.38 0.72 -2.30
C PRO A 49 -2.28 1.89 -2.69
N ASN A 50 -2.74 1.86 -3.94
CA ASN A 50 -3.82 2.72 -4.35
C ASN A 50 -5.14 2.19 -3.77
N LEU A 51 -5.60 2.79 -2.68
CA LEU A 51 -6.75 2.31 -1.91
C LEU A 51 -8.04 2.31 -2.72
N GLY A 52 -8.25 3.26 -3.65
CA GLY A 52 -9.47 3.23 -4.46
C GLY A 52 -9.50 2.11 -5.48
N MET A 53 -8.36 1.58 -5.93
CA MET A 53 -8.36 0.36 -6.75
C MET A 53 -8.82 -0.86 -5.94
N ILE A 54 -8.44 -0.94 -4.67
CA ILE A 54 -8.81 -2.04 -3.78
C ILE A 54 -10.29 -1.94 -3.38
N LEU A 55 -10.71 -0.75 -2.98
CA LEU A 55 -11.96 -0.55 -2.26
C LEU A 55 -13.16 -0.34 -3.19
N ASN A 56 -12.97 0.24 -4.39
CA ASN A 56 -14.04 0.31 -5.40
C ASN A 56 -14.43 -1.07 -5.96
N GLN A 57 -13.64 -2.11 -5.68
CA GLN A 57 -13.89 -3.48 -6.12
C GLN A 57 -14.71 -4.29 -5.10
N PHE A 58 -15.00 -3.72 -3.92
CA PHE A 58 -15.70 -4.46 -2.88
C PHE A 58 -17.17 -4.73 -3.24
N LYS A 59 -17.56 -6.01 -3.21
CA LYS A 59 -18.91 -6.50 -3.53
C LYS A 59 -19.44 -7.33 -2.38
N GLY A 60 -20.68 -7.06 -1.97
CA GLY A 60 -21.33 -7.76 -0.86
C GLY A 60 -20.88 -7.25 0.52
N THR A 61 -20.42 -6.01 0.59
CA THR A 61 -20.03 -5.35 1.84
C THR A 61 -21.20 -5.29 2.83
N LYS A 62 -20.94 -5.67 4.08
CA LYS A 62 -21.95 -5.61 5.15
C LYS A 62 -22.18 -4.15 5.59
N PRO A 63 -23.37 -3.79 6.10
CA PRO A 63 -23.66 -2.42 6.58
C PRO A 63 -22.65 -1.90 7.60
N ILE A 64 -22.23 -2.75 8.55
CA ILE A 64 -21.23 -2.37 9.56
C ILE A 64 -19.89 -1.98 8.94
N CYS A 65 -19.45 -2.68 7.90
CA CYS A 65 -18.20 -2.37 7.20
C CYS A 65 -18.29 -1.01 6.49
N HIS A 66 -19.46 -0.61 5.97
CA HIS A 66 -19.63 0.72 5.37
C HIS A 66 -19.49 1.85 6.40
N LEU A 67 -19.96 1.62 7.64
CA LEU A 67 -19.76 2.55 8.74
C LEU A 67 -18.28 2.65 9.09
N THR A 68 -17.59 1.51 9.25
CA THR A 68 -16.16 1.49 9.53
C THR A 68 -15.36 2.19 8.45
N HIS A 69 -15.62 1.90 7.17
CA HIS A 69 -14.94 2.56 6.05
C HIS A 69 -15.12 4.08 6.06
N SER A 70 -16.32 4.55 6.39
CA SER A 70 -16.62 5.99 6.48
C SER A 70 -15.93 6.65 7.69
N ALA A 71 -15.74 5.91 8.78
CA ALA A 71 -15.11 6.41 10.01
C ALA A 71 -13.57 6.37 9.94
N GLU A 72 -12.99 5.25 9.51
CA GLU A 72 -11.54 5.03 9.42
C GLU A 72 -10.92 5.70 8.19
N CYS A 73 -11.71 5.88 7.12
CA CYS A 73 -11.22 6.40 5.86
C CYS A 73 -12.17 7.43 5.21
N PRO A 74 -12.53 8.50 5.95
CA PRO A 74 -13.53 9.48 5.54
C PRO A 74 -13.17 10.20 4.24
N CYS A 75 -11.89 10.42 3.92
CA CYS A 75 -11.54 11.07 2.65
C CYS A 75 -11.95 10.23 1.44
N LEU A 76 -11.87 8.89 1.54
CA LEU A 76 -12.16 8.00 0.41
C LEU A 76 -13.63 7.53 0.39
N PHE A 77 -14.27 7.36 1.55
CA PHE A 77 -15.64 6.85 1.63
C PHE A 77 -16.69 7.88 2.00
N GLY A 78 -16.29 9.03 2.53
CA GLY A 78 -17.20 10.10 2.90
C GLY A 78 -17.90 10.68 1.67
N LEU A 79 -19.22 10.77 1.73
CA LEU A 79 -20.05 11.36 0.66
C LEU A 79 -19.60 12.79 0.31
N ALA A 80 -19.09 13.53 1.28
CA ALA A 80 -18.57 14.90 1.13
C ALA A 80 -17.42 15.00 0.11
N TYR A 81 -16.67 13.93 -0.13
CA TYR A 81 -15.48 13.93 -1.00
C TYR A 81 -15.64 13.06 -2.25
N LYS A 82 -16.87 12.63 -2.55
CA LYS A 82 -17.18 11.75 -3.70
C LYS A 82 -16.74 12.37 -5.04
N ASN A 83 -16.88 13.68 -5.19
CA ASN A 83 -16.47 14.41 -6.40
C ASN A 83 -14.93 14.54 -6.55
N ARG A 84 -14.16 14.31 -5.49
CA ARG A 84 -12.69 14.46 -5.45
C ARG A 84 -11.94 13.14 -5.52
N GLN A 85 -12.65 12.01 -5.62
CA GLN A 85 -12.06 10.67 -5.64
C GLN A 85 -10.95 10.53 -6.69
N LEU A 86 -11.20 10.95 -7.93
CA LEU A 86 -10.20 10.87 -9.01
C LEU A 86 -8.92 11.63 -8.69
N GLU A 87 -9.03 12.79 -8.01
CA GLU A 87 -7.86 13.56 -7.57
C GLU A 87 -7.07 12.80 -6.50
N PHE A 88 -7.75 12.20 -5.52
CA PHE A 88 -7.09 11.40 -4.49
C PHE A 88 -6.39 10.17 -5.07
N LEU A 89 -7.00 9.49 -6.04
CA LEU A 89 -6.34 8.37 -6.73
C LEU A 89 -5.09 8.81 -7.49
N ASN A 90 -5.11 10.01 -8.08
CA ASN A 90 -3.94 10.57 -8.74
C ASN A 90 -2.83 10.92 -7.73
N ILE A 91 -3.18 11.44 -6.55
CA ILE A 91 -2.22 11.68 -5.47
C ILE A 91 -1.58 10.38 -4.98
N MET A 92 -2.34 9.30 -4.80
CA MET A 92 -1.78 8.00 -4.41
C MET A 92 -0.81 7.45 -5.48
N LYS A 93 -1.11 7.65 -6.77
CA LYS A 93 -0.16 7.28 -7.85
C LYS A 93 1.13 8.10 -7.79
N GLN A 94 1.04 9.41 -7.55
CA GLN A 94 2.22 10.25 -7.37
C GLN A 94 3.01 9.84 -6.12
N TRP A 95 2.33 9.46 -5.04
CA TRP A 95 2.95 8.96 -3.82
C TRP A 95 3.77 7.70 -4.07
N GLN A 96 3.21 6.73 -4.81
CA GLN A 96 3.95 5.53 -5.24
C GLN A 96 5.19 5.89 -6.08
N GLN A 97 5.06 6.85 -7.00
CA GLN A 97 6.21 7.34 -7.78
C GLN A 97 7.28 7.95 -6.89
N VAL A 98 6.90 8.73 -5.87
CA VAL A 98 7.83 9.28 -4.88
C VAL A 98 8.57 8.18 -4.15
N GLU A 99 7.88 7.16 -3.64
CA GLU A 99 8.50 6.04 -2.92
C GLU A 99 9.52 5.32 -3.80
N MET A 100 9.18 5.07 -5.08
CA MET A 100 10.09 4.47 -6.06
C MET A 100 11.29 5.37 -6.39
N GLN A 101 11.08 6.67 -6.56
CA GLN A 101 12.15 7.63 -6.83
C GLN A 101 13.12 7.73 -5.66
N VAL A 102 12.60 7.83 -4.43
CA VAL A 102 13.43 7.93 -3.23
C VAL A 102 14.24 6.65 -2.99
N ALA A 103 13.66 5.47 -3.25
CA ALA A 103 14.41 4.21 -3.17
C ALA A 103 15.58 4.15 -4.17
N ASN A 104 15.43 4.77 -5.34
CA ASN A 104 16.48 4.85 -6.36
C ASN A 104 17.36 6.10 -6.26
N ASP A 105 17.21 6.92 -5.21
CA ASP A 105 18.01 8.13 -5.05
C ASP A 105 19.48 7.76 -4.80
N PRO A 106 20.44 8.24 -5.63
CA PRO A 106 21.86 7.92 -5.50
C PRO A 106 22.45 8.25 -4.12
N ARG A 107 21.82 9.15 -3.34
CA ARG A 107 22.29 9.46 -1.98
C ARG A 107 22.32 8.24 -1.06
N PHE A 108 21.44 7.26 -1.27
CA PHE A 108 21.34 6.06 -0.44
C PHE A 108 22.15 4.88 -0.98
N GLN A 109 22.93 5.08 -2.04
CA GLN A 109 23.80 4.07 -2.67
C GLN A 109 25.29 4.35 -2.46
N LYS A 110 25.63 5.33 -1.61
CA LYS A 110 27.02 5.79 -1.39
C LYS A 110 27.82 4.95 -0.40
N LYS A 111 27.16 4.09 0.37
CA LYS A 111 27.79 3.26 1.41
C LYS A 111 27.63 1.79 1.05
N ASP A 112 28.68 1.02 1.28
CA ASP A 112 28.68 -0.44 1.03
C ASP A 112 27.87 -1.22 2.09
N ASP A 113 27.50 -0.58 3.19
CA ASP A 113 26.76 -1.18 4.31
C ASP A 113 25.33 -0.65 4.46
N PHE A 114 24.82 0.09 3.47
CA PHE A 114 23.45 0.61 3.50
C PHE A 114 22.81 0.56 2.13
N ALA A 115 21.59 0.01 2.06
CA ALA A 115 20.81 0.00 0.83
C ALA A 115 19.33 0.22 1.10
N VAL A 116 18.65 0.81 0.13
CA VAL A 116 17.20 1.03 0.14
C VAL A 116 16.62 0.37 -1.10
N VAL A 117 15.57 -0.43 -0.91
CA VAL A 117 14.92 -1.14 -2.02
C VAL A 117 13.42 -0.96 -1.90
N ALA A 118 12.78 -0.55 -3.00
CA ALA A 118 11.33 -0.51 -3.08
C ALA A 118 10.75 -1.90 -3.40
N GLN A 119 9.64 -2.22 -2.74
CA GLN A 119 8.89 -3.46 -2.90
C GLN A 119 7.52 -3.11 -3.49
N THR A 120 7.32 -3.55 -4.74
CA THR A 120 6.30 -3.09 -5.67
C THR A 120 5.04 -3.94 -5.72
N PHE A 121 4.95 -5.02 -4.93
CA PHE A 121 3.82 -5.96 -4.95
C PHE A 121 2.44 -5.32 -4.66
N THR A 122 2.41 -4.07 -4.19
CA THR A 122 1.19 -3.30 -3.92
C THR A 122 0.75 -2.36 -5.05
N LEU A 123 1.56 -2.20 -6.11
CA LEU A 123 1.29 -1.24 -7.18
C LEU A 123 0.02 -1.59 -7.98
N ASN A 124 -0.25 -2.89 -8.17
CA ASN A 124 -1.43 -3.41 -8.85
C ASN A 124 -2.21 -4.39 -7.95
N LEU A 125 -2.50 -3.95 -6.73
CA LEU A 125 -3.17 -4.79 -5.73
C LEU A 125 -4.66 -4.93 -6.05
N THR A 126 -5.12 -6.16 -6.30
CA THR A 126 -6.53 -6.51 -6.51
C THR A 126 -7.05 -7.34 -5.35
N PHE A 127 -8.23 -7.03 -4.82
CA PHE A 127 -8.70 -7.74 -3.64
C PHE A 127 -9.25 -9.14 -4.00
N PRO A 128 -8.98 -10.19 -3.20
CA PRO A 128 -9.45 -11.54 -3.50
C PRO A 128 -10.97 -11.64 -3.54
N VAL A 129 -11.47 -12.51 -4.41
CA VAL A 129 -12.91 -12.75 -4.60
C VAL A 129 -13.26 -14.22 -4.39
N LEU A 130 -14.50 -14.47 -3.97
CA LEU A 130 -15.12 -15.78 -3.88
C LEU A 130 -16.24 -15.89 -4.93
N THR A 131 -16.39 -17.08 -5.51
CA THR A 131 -17.54 -17.42 -6.34
C THR A 131 -18.59 -18.11 -5.47
N THR A 132 -19.79 -17.54 -5.40
CA THR A 132 -20.91 -18.15 -4.69
C THR A 132 -21.47 -19.36 -5.43
N LYS A 133 -22.32 -20.16 -4.76
CA LYS A 133 -23.00 -21.32 -5.39
C LYS A 133 -23.80 -20.96 -6.65
N ASN A 134 -24.32 -19.74 -6.74
CA ASN A 134 -25.03 -19.23 -7.91
C ASN A 134 -24.14 -18.46 -8.91
N GLY A 135 -22.80 -18.60 -8.83
CA GLY A 135 -21.85 -18.04 -9.79
C GLY A 135 -21.53 -16.55 -9.63
N LYS A 136 -22.02 -15.89 -8.57
CA LYS A 136 -21.74 -14.46 -8.30
C LYS A 136 -20.35 -14.30 -7.68
N LEU A 137 -19.59 -13.32 -8.18
CA LEU A 137 -18.32 -12.91 -7.58
C LEU A 137 -18.56 -11.91 -6.44
N LEU A 138 -18.13 -12.27 -5.24
CA LEU A 138 -18.15 -11.44 -4.04
C LEU A 138 -16.74 -11.23 -3.50
N THR A 139 -16.52 -10.18 -2.73
CA THR A 139 -15.26 -9.95 -2.03
C THR A 139 -15.03 -11.03 -0.98
N ASP A 140 -13.81 -11.59 -0.93
CA ASP A 140 -13.41 -12.52 0.11
C ASP A 140 -13.06 -11.76 1.40
N PHE A 141 -14.07 -11.39 2.18
CA PHE A 141 -13.87 -10.67 3.44
C PHE A 141 -13.05 -11.44 4.49
N THR A 142 -12.73 -12.73 4.29
CA THR A 142 -11.84 -13.47 5.21
C THR A 142 -10.40 -12.96 5.20
N TYR A 143 -10.01 -12.17 4.20
CA TYR A 143 -8.72 -11.48 4.18
C TYR A 143 -8.71 -10.17 4.99
N LEU A 144 -9.86 -9.72 5.51
CA LEU A 144 -9.99 -8.57 6.40
C LEU A 144 -10.31 -9.02 7.82
N SER A 145 -9.94 -8.18 8.78
CA SER A 145 -10.30 -8.33 10.19
C SER A 145 -11.79 -8.00 10.41
N GLU A 146 -12.27 -8.13 11.65
CA GLU A 146 -13.68 -7.88 12.01
C GLU A 146 -14.13 -6.44 11.71
N ASP A 147 -13.20 -5.49 11.65
CA ASP A 147 -13.48 -4.11 11.27
C ASP A 147 -13.73 -3.93 9.76
N CYS A 148 -13.49 -4.97 8.95
CA CYS A 148 -13.54 -4.95 7.50
C CYS A 148 -12.61 -3.91 6.84
N PHE A 149 -11.57 -3.46 7.52
CA PHE A 149 -10.66 -2.41 7.07
C PHE A 149 -9.21 -2.89 7.10
N HIS A 150 -8.74 -3.34 8.26
CA HIS A 150 -7.40 -3.92 8.39
C HIS A 150 -7.36 -5.36 7.86
N PHE A 151 -6.19 -5.81 7.43
CA PHE A 151 -6.00 -7.20 7.02
C PHE A 151 -6.15 -8.16 8.19
N SER A 152 -6.76 -9.33 7.96
CA SER A 152 -6.73 -10.44 8.90
C SER A 152 -5.36 -11.12 8.90
N GLN A 153 -5.17 -12.12 9.76
CA GLN A 153 -3.99 -13.00 9.70
C GLN A 153 -3.80 -13.62 8.30
N LYS A 154 -4.90 -13.95 7.60
CA LYS A 154 -4.89 -14.45 6.22
C LYS A 154 -4.49 -13.36 5.21
N GLY A 155 -4.96 -12.13 5.41
CA GLY A 155 -4.52 -10.96 4.63
C GLY A 155 -3.02 -10.70 4.77
N TYR A 156 -2.52 -10.69 6.01
CA TYR A 156 -1.12 -10.49 6.30
C TYR A 156 -0.23 -11.64 5.83
N SER A 157 -0.68 -12.90 5.90
CA SER A 157 0.11 -14.03 5.37
C SER A 157 0.33 -13.90 3.86
N ARG A 158 -0.69 -13.48 3.11
CA ARG A 158 -0.57 -13.20 1.67
C ARG A 158 0.36 -12.02 1.38
N ALA A 159 0.20 -10.91 2.10
CA ALA A 159 1.06 -9.74 1.93
C ALA A 159 2.53 -10.06 2.29
N ALA A 160 2.76 -10.84 3.35
CA ALA A 160 4.10 -11.28 3.75
C ALA A 160 4.73 -12.19 2.71
N ASN A 161 3.97 -13.15 2.15
CA ASN A 161 4.42 -14.01 1.06
C ASN A 161 4.80 -13.18 -0.19
N ALA A 162 3.99 -12.18 -0.53
CA ALA A 162 4.28 -11.28 -1.65
C ALA A 162 5.56 -10.47 -1.40
N LEU A 163 5.71 -9.86 -0.22
CA LEU A 163 6.92 -9.15 0.19
C LEU A 163 8.16 -10.05 0.14
N TRP A 164 8.06 -11.27 0.64
CA TRP A 164 9.16 -12.24 0.63
C TRP A 164 9.67 -12.50 -0.78
N ASN A 165 8.77 -12.83 -1.71
CA ASN A 165 9.12 -13.01 -3.12
C ASN A 165 9.74 -11.74 -3.70
N ASN A 166 9.15 -10.58 -3.40
CA ASN A 166 9.64 -9.30 -3.89
C ASN A 166 11.06 -8.98 -3.39
N MET A 167 11.42 -9.37 -2.16
CA MET A 167 12.79 -9.22 -1.65
C MET A 167 13.81 -10.11 -2.40
N LEU A 168 13.40 -11.28 -2.88
CA LEU A 168 14.25 -12.23 -3.60
C LEU A 168 14.24 -12.04 -5.12
N GLU A 169 13.29 -11.29 -5.66
CA GLU A 169 13.24 -10.92 -7.07
C GLU A 169 14.29 -9.85 -7.42
N PRO A 170 14.90 -9.92 -8.63
CA PRO A 170 15.86 -8.90 -9.07
C PRO A 170 15.28 -7.49 -9.04
N VAL A 171 16.11 -6.50 -8.66
CA VAL A 171 15.72 -5.08 -8.72
C VAL A 171 15.37 -4.72 -10.17
N GLY A 172 14.24 -4.04 -10.37
CA GLY A 172 13.71 -3.70 -11.70
C GLY A 172 12.85 -4.79 -12.35
N GLN A 173 12.81 -6.01 -11.79
CA GLN A 173 11.99 -7.13 -12.28
C GLN A 173 11.10 -7.72 -11.17
N LYS A 174 10.73 -6.87 -10.20
CA LYS A 174 9.88 -7.25 -9.09
C LYS A 174 8.42 -7.37 -9.52
N THR A 175 7.72 -8.36 -9.00
CA THR A 175 6.29 -8.54 -9.17
C THR A 175 5.54 -7.33 -8.62
N ILE A 176 4.45 -6.92 -9.29
CA ILE A 176 3.68 -5.70 -8.96
C ILE A 176 2.33 -5.98 -8.31
N ASP A 177 2.01 -7.26 -8.06
CA ASP A 177 0.78 -7.72 -7.42
C ASP A 177 1.06 -8.67 -6.25
N TRP A 178 0.00 -9.01 -5.51
CA TRP A 178 0.04 -10.01 -4.45
C TRP A 178 -0.68 -11.29 -4.89
N ARG A 179 0.08 -12.24 -5.43
CA ARG A 179 -0.45 -13.55 -5.82
C ARG A 179 -1.08 -14.28 -4.63
N LYS A 180 -1.90 -15.29 -4.91
CA LYS A 180 -2.48 -16.13 -3.86
C LYS A 180 -1.37 -16.68 -2.97
N GLU A 181 -1.57 -16.61 -1.66
CA GLU A 181 -0.62 -17.04 -0.66
C GLU A 181 -0.11 -18.46 -0.97
N PHE A 182 1.21 -18.64 -0.89
CA PHE A 182 1.90 -19.91 -1.08
C PHE A 182 1.79 -20.56 -2.49
N THR A 183 1.21 -19.89 -3.50
CA THR A 183 1.32 -20.39 -4.89
C THR A 183 2.71 -20.17 -5.49
N GLN A 184 3.44 -19.20 -4.95
CA GLN A 184 4.85 -18.95 -5.24
C GLN A 184 5.52 -18.55 -3.93
N PHE A 185 6.62 -19.20 -3.59
CA PHE A 185 7.47 -18.89 -2.46
C PHE A 185 8.91 -19.12 -2.89
N LEU A 186 9.65 -18.03 -3.15
CA LEU A 186 11.05 -18.10 -3.56
C LEU A 186 11.92 -18.49 -2.36
N CYS A 187 12.89 -19.36 -2.60
CA CYS A 187 13.84 -19.88 -1.61
C CYS A 187 15.26 -19.77 -2.13
#